data_AF-A0A0D6LKB6-F1
#
_entry.id   AF-A0A0D6LKB6-F1
#
_cell.length_a   1.000
_cell.length_b   1.000
_cell.length_c   1.000
_cell.angle_alpha   90.00
_cell.angle_beta   90.00
_cell.angle_gamma   90.00
#
_symmetry.space_group_name_H-M   'P 1'
#
loop_
_entity.id
_entity.type
_entity.pdbx_description
1 polymer ?
#
loop_
_entity_poly.entity_id
_entity_poly.type
_entity_poly.pdbx_seq_one_letter_code
_entity_poly.pdbx_strand_id
1 'polypeptide(L)'
;MSWRTFVINTLKPSNHELRSVIEAALWKNFKNVQVEVEKCPDLTAAPFHMTSPGFGRNLVIAEVGGWGNLFPNLHKEKLYDIKLDHYTSPYKTLFVNSTKFVLMGNLAITPEPGPAEVVHIKCSQRTGKDSFPGCIRKHMAQHYGQWYEPSRNYEMLPSRAFSRIIYENPLVNPQKS
;
A
#
# COMPACT_ATOMS: atom_id res chain seq x y z
N MET A 1 10.66 -12.59 21.97
CA MET A 1 9.17 -12.59 22.04
C MET A 1 8.65 -12.83 20.63
N SER A 2 7.53 -13.54 20.45
CA SER A 2 6.88 -13.67 19.15
C SER A 2 5.79 -12.60 19.00
N TRP A 3 5.88 -11.76 17.98
CA TRP A 3 4.85 -10.76 17.67
C TRP A 3 3.71 -11.42 16.89
N ARG A 4 2.46 -11.09 17.23
CA ARG A 4 1.29 -11.67 16.55
C ARG A 4 1.07 -10.97 15.20
N THR A 5 1.45 -11.66 14.12
CA THR A 5 0.88 -11.38 12.79
C THR A 5 -0.62 -11.64 12.81
N PHE A 6 -1.40 -10.74 12.21
CA PHE A 6 -2.83 -10.89 12.00
C PHE A 6 -3.13 -10.77 10.50
N VAL A 7 -4.02 -11.59 9.97
CA VAL A 7 -4.49 -11.54 8.58
C VAL A 7 -5.92 -10.99 8.56
N ILE A 8 -6.21 -10.02 7.69
CA ILE A 8 -7.57 -9.57 7.39
C ILE A 8 -7.90 -9.94 5.95
N ASN A 9 -8.97 -10.70 5.76
CA ASN A 9 -9.58 -10.88 4.45
C ASN A 9 -10.40 -9.63 4.12
N THR A 10 -9.98 -8.86 3.12
CA THR A 10 -10.78 -7.75 2.59
C THR A 10 -11.74 -8.25 1.52
N LEU A 11 -12.77 -7.45 1.23
CA LEU A 11 -13.45 -7.53 -0.05
C LEU A 11 -12.42 -7.36 -1.19
N LYS A 12 -12.65 -8.05 -2.30
CA LYS A 12 -11.85 -7.95 -3.54
C LYS A 12 -12.81 -7.73 -4.72
N PRO A 13 -13.28 -6.48 -4.94
CA PRO A 13 -14.17 -6.16 -6.05
C PRO A 13 -13.45 -6.34 -7.40
N SER A 14 -14.21 -6.47 -8.49
CA SER A 14 -13.61 -6.58 -9.83
C SER A 14 -12.98 -5.26 -10.30
N ASN A 15 -12.03 -5.30 -11.24
CA ASN A 15 -11.44 -4.07 -11.80
C ASN A 15 -12.50 -3.17 -12.47
N HIS A 16 -13.54 -3.72 -13.12
CA HIS A 16 -14.64 -2.96 -13.70
C HIS A 16 -15.51 -2.26 -12.66
N GLU A 17 -15.76 -2.92 -11.53
CA GLU A 17 -16.48 -2.37 -10.38
C GLU A 17 -15.65 -1.27 -9.68
N LEU A 18 -14.36 -1.52 -9.43
CA LEU A 18 -13.42 -0.54 -8.92
C LEU A 18 -13.32 0.69 -9.84
N ARG A 19 -13.21 0.51 -11.16
CA ARG A 19 -13.24 1.61 -12.15
C ARG A 19 -14.47 2.49 -11.95
N SER A 20 -15.64 1.88 -11.83
CA SER A 20 -16.93 2.58 -11.71
C SER A 20 -17.02 3.37 -10.40
N VAL A 21 -16.60 2.79 -9.28
CA VAL A 21 -16.58 3.46 -7.96
C VAL A 21 -15.52 4.58 -7.91
N ILE A 22 -14.34 4.36 -8.48
CA ILE A 22 -13.25 5.35 -8.51
C ILE A 22 -13.64 6.56 -9.38
N GLU A 23 -14.21 6.32 -10.56
CA GLU A 23 -14.71 7.37 -11.46
C GLU A 23 -15.79 8.23 -10.78
N ALA A 24 -16.76 7.60 -10.11
CA ALA A 24 -17.79 8.29 -9.34
C ALA A 24 -17.25 9.06 -8.13
N ALA A 25 -16.04 8.76 -7.64
CA ALA A 25 -15.35 9.54 -6.62
C ALA A 25 -14.66 10.79 -7.20
N LEU A 26 -14.06 10.63 -8.40
CA LEU A 26 -13.25 11.64 -9.06
C LEU A 26 -14.09 12.75 -9.70
N TRP A 27 -15.22 12.44 -10.33
CA TRP A 27 -16.13 13.45 -10.92
C TRP A 27 -16.67 14.47 -9.89
N LYS A 28 -16.65 14.13 -8.61
CA LYS A 28 -17.02 15.04 -7.49
C LYS A 28 -15.92 16.03 -7.11
N ASN A 29 -14.69 15.84 -7.61
CA ASN A 29 -13.51 16.60 -7.20
C ASN A 29 -12.59 17.06 -8.34
N PHE A 30 -12.76 16.59 -9.58
CA PHE A 30 -11.93 16.91 -10.74
C PHE A 30 -12.79 17.21 -11.96
N LYS A 31 -12.37 18.18 -12.78
CA LYS A 31 -13.09 18.59 -14.00
C LYS A 31 -12.92 17.59 -15.15
N ASN A 32 -11.73 17.03 -15.28
CA ASN A 32 -11.39 16.07 -16.34
C ASN A 32 -11.09 14.73 -15.68
N VAL A 33 -11.82 13.67 -16.06
CA VAL A 33 -11.71 12.32 -15.48
C VAL A 33 -11.86 11.29 -16.61
N GLN A 34 -10.97 10.30 -16.61
CA GLN A 34 -11.03 9.10 -17.44
C GLN A 34 -10.49 7.95 -16.58
N VAL A 35 -11.29 6.90 -16.39
CA VAL A 35 -10.90 5.72 -15.59
C VAL A 35 -11.20 4.47 -16.40
N GLU A 36 -10.17 3.69 -16.69
CA GLU A 36 -10.23 2.59 -17.65
C GLU A 36 -9.66 1.30 -17.03
N VAL A 37 -10.14 0.16 -17.51
CA VAL A 37 -9.58 -1.14 -17.18
C VAL A 37 -8.65 -1.51 -18.33
N GLU A 38 -7.35 -1.49 -18.07
CA GLU A 38 -6.30 -1.59 -19.08
C GLU A 38 -5.28 -2.66 -18.69
N LYS A 39 -4.51 -3.16 -19.66
CA LYS A 39 -3.27 -3.90 -19.36
C LYS A 39 -2.25 -2.93 -18.78
N CYS A 40 -1.61 -3.31 -17.68
CA CYS A 40 -0.53 -2.54 -17.07
C CYS A 40 0.59 -2.26 -18.12
N PRO A 41 1.02 -1.00 -18.31
CA PRO A 41 2.19 -0.70 -19.14
C PRO A 41 3.46 -1.30 -18.52
N ASP A 42 4.50 -1.50 -19.32
CA ASP A 42 5.78 -2.02 -18.83
C ASP A 42 6.41 -1.05 -17.83
N LEU A 43 6.35 -1.39 -16.55
CA LEU A 43 6.87 -0.54 -15.48
C LEU A 43 8.41 -0.56 -15.38
N THR A 44 9.12 -1.41 -16.13
CA THR A 44 10.60 -1.31 -16.25
C THR A 44 11.03 -0.12 -17.12
N ALA A 45 10.15 0.33 -18.02
CA ALA A 45 10.40 1.47 -18.90
C ALA A 45 10.25 2.81 -18.16
N ALA A 46 10.62 3.90 -18.85
CA ALA A 46 10.29 5.25 -18.40
C ALA A 46 8.76 5.45 -18.40
N PRO A 47 8.18 6.18 -17.42
CA PRO A 47 8.86 6.96 -16.38
C PRO A 47 9.13 6.19 -15.07
N PHE A 48 8.81 4.90 -14.99
CA PHE A 48 8.70 4.18 -13.72
C PHE A 48 9.99 3.47 -13.27
N HIS A 49 10.73 2.86 -14.19
CA HIS A 49 12.01 2.18 -13.94
C HIS A 49 11.99 1.16 -12.77
N MET A 50 10.88 0.45 -12.61
CA MET A 50 10.71 -0.60 -11.61
C MET A 50 11.48 -1.87 -11.98
N THR A 51 11.76 -2.70 -10.98
CA THR A 51 12.43 -4.02 -11.15
C THR A 51 11.53 -5.10 -11.76
N SER A 52 10.25 -4.78 -12.01
CA SER A 52 9.24 -5.68 -12.58
C SER A 52 8.42 -4.91 -13.63
N PRO A 53 8.00 -5.56 -14.73
CA PRO A 53 7.17 -4.92 -15.77
C PRO A 53 5.71 -4.69 -15.35
N GLY A 54 5.31 -4.98 -14.10
CA GLY A 54 3.97 -4.68 -13.62
C GLY A 54 3.74 -5.05 -12.15
N PHE A 55 2.61 -4.62 -11.59
CA PHE A 55 2.23 -4.86 -10.18
C PHE A 55 1.87 -6.32 -9.85
N GLY A 56 1.84 -7.21 -10.84
CA GLY A 56 1.63 -8.63 -10.64
C GLY A 56 0.21 -9.03 -10.24
N ARG A 57 0.08 -10.25 -9.72
CA ARG A 57 -1.17 -10.79 -9.14
C ARG A 57 -1.07 -10.86 -7.62
N ASN A 58 -2.19 -11.19 -6.96
CA ASN A 58 -2.24 -11.44 -5.51
C ASN A 58 -1.60 -10.31 -4.67
N LEU A 59 -1.95 -9.06 -5.00
CA LEU A 59 -1.46 -7.87 -4.31
C LEU A 59 -1.96 -7.79 -2.86
N VAL A 60 -1.04 -7.49 -1.96
CA VAL A 60 -1.21 -7.43 -0.51
C VAL A 60 -0.57 -6.14 0.01
N ILE A 61 -1.34 -5.32 0.70
CA ILE A 61 -0.83 -4.19 1.47
C ILE A 61 -0.16 -4.72 2.73
N ALA A 62 1.04 -4.26 3.09
CA ALA A 62 1.62 -4.53 4.40
C ALA A 62 1.61 -3.26 5.26
N GLU A 63 1.13 -3.38 6.51
CA GLU A 63 1.12 -2.32 7.52
C GLU A 63 1.99 -2.79 8.68
N VAL A 64 3.18 -2.20 8.83
CA VAL A 64 4.20 -2.61 9.81
C VAL A 64 4.48 -1.49 10.79
N GLY A 65 4.64 -1.84 12.08
CA GLY A 65 4.88 -0.89 13.16
C GLY A 65 3.70 0.04 13.39
N GLY A 66 3.99 1.31 13.68
CA GLY A 66 2.96 2.33 13.89
C GLY A 66 3.49 3.57 14.62
N TRP A 67 2.62 4.58 14.80
CA TRP A 67 2.98 5.85 15.43
C TRP A 67 3.55 5.70 16.85
N GLY A 68 3.11 4.70 17.61
CA GLY A 68 3.65 4.39 18.95
C GLY A 68 5.13 3.96 18.98
N ASN A 69 5.74 3.68 17.83
CA ASN A 69 7.20 3.45 17.73
C ASN A 69 7.98 4.77 17.54
N LEU A 70 7.31 5.87 17.20
CA LEU A 70 7.89 7.17 16.88
C LEU A 70 7.58 8.24 17.95
N PHE A 71 6.39 8.17 18.55
CA PHE A 71 5.87 9.19 19.46
C PHE A 71 5.15 8.55 20.67
N PRO A 72 5.28 9.10 21.90
CA PRO A 72 6.10 10.27 22.27
C PRO A 72 7.61 9.95 22.33
N ASN A 73 7.98 8.67 22.44
CA ASN A 73 9.37 8.21 22.50
C ASN A 73 9.75 7.47 21.20
N LEU A 74 11.02 7.61 20.80
CA LEU A 74 11.55 7.04 19.56
C LEU A 74 12.17 5.66 19.79
N HIS A 75 11.41 4.61 19.44
CA HIS A 75 11.77 3.21 19.62
C HIS A 75 12.65 2.68 18.47
N LYS A 76 13.93 3.07 18.44
CA LYS A 76 14.90 2.67 17.39
C LYS A 76 15.16 1.16 17.33
N GLU A 77 14.86 0.43 18.40
CA GLU A 77 14.91 -1.03 18.49
C GLU A 77 13.82 -1.74 17.66
N LYS A 78 12.81 -1.01 17.18
CA LYS A 78 11.78 -1.50 16.25
C LYS A 78 12.31 -1.57 14.81
N LEU A 79 13.24 -2.50 14.63
CA LEU A 79 13.84 -2.89 13.35
C LEU A 79 12.96 -3.96 12.67
N TYR A 80 12.80 -3.84 11.36
CA TYR A 80 12.05 -4.76 10.51
C TYR A 80 12.87 -5.10 9.26
N ASP A 81 12.73 -6.32 8.73
CA ASP A 81 13.49 -6.80 7.57
C ASP A 81 12.59 -7.53 6.57
N ILE A 82 12.41 -6.95 5.37
CA ILE A 82 11.58 -7.56 4.32
C ILE A 82 12.35 -8.71 3.68
N LYS A 83 12.08 -9.96 4.09
CA LYS A 83 12.64 -11.11 3.38
C LYS A 83 12.08 -11.20 1.97
N LEU A 84 12.96 -11.00 0.98
CA LEU A 84 12.69 -11.14 -0.44
C LEU A 84 13.41 -12.38 -0.97
N ASP A 85 12.66 -13.45 -1.21
CA ASP A 85 13.19 -14.62 -1.89
C ASP A 85 13.16 -14.41 -3.42
N HIS A 86 14.10 -15.02 -4.14
CA HIS A 86 14.14 -15.10 -5.63
C HIS A 86 14.29 -13.80 -6.46
N TYR A 87 15.16 -12.85 -6.05
CA TYR A 87 15.64 -11.77 -6.95
C TYR A 87 17.17 -11.72 -7.03
N THR A 88 17.73 -11.65 -8.24
CA THR A 88 19.18 -11.80 -8.51
C THR A 88 19.78 -10.81 -9.51
N SER A 89 19.03 -9.80 -9.97
CA SER A 89 19.52 -8.81 -10.95
C SER A 89 20.18 -7.60 -10.28
N PRO A 90 21.42 -7.19 -10.66
CA PRO A 90 22.09 -6.04 -10.07
C PRO A 90 21.69 -4.72 -10.77
N TYR A 91 21.16 -3.75 -10.00
CA TYR A 91 20.75 -2.44 -10.51
C TYR A 91 21.31 -1.27 -9.68
N LYS A 92 21.44 -0.10 -10.30
CA LYS A 92 21.90 1.14 -9.63
C LYS A 92 20.73 1.90 -9.01
N THR A 93 20.50 1.66 -7.72
CA THR A 93 19.84 2.64 -6.82
C THR A 93 20.92 3.32 -5.99
N LEU A 94 20.60 4.40 -5.25
CA LEU A 94 21.44 4.83 -4.14
C LEU A 94 21.55 3.65 -3.15
N PHE A 95 22.77 3.11 -2.99
CA PHE A 95 22.98 1.78 -2.44
C PHE A 95 22.61 1.65 -0.95
N VAL A 96 21.38 1.21 -0.69
CA VAL A 96 21.00 0.56 0.56
C VAL A 96 20.89 -0.94 0.29
N ASN A 97 21.98 -1.68 0.50
CA ASN A 97 22.03 -3.14 0.41
C ASN A 97 21.33 -3.81 1.61
N SER A 98 20.10 -3.37 1.91
CA SER A 98 19.30 -3.88 3.02
C SER A 98 17.83 -3.63 2.79
N THR A 99 17.06 -4.70 2.89
CA THR A 99 15.58 -4.75 3.00
C THR A 99 15.06 -4.25 4.36
N LYS A 100 15.91 -3.58 5.14
CA LYS A 100 15.65 -3.20 6.53
C LYS A 100 15.10 -1.80 6.63
N PHE A 101 14.07 -1.65 7.44
CA PHE A 101 13.47 -0.38 7.80
C PHE A 101 13.15 -0.33 9.29
N VAL A 102 12.79 0.85 9.78
CA VAL A 102 12.64 1.13 11.22
C VAL A 102 11.33 1.89 11.45
N LEU A 103 10.75 1.76 12.64
CA LEU A 103 9.56 2.48 13.13
C LEU A 103 8.24 2.06 12.46
N MET A 104 8.09 2.20 11.15
CA MET A 104 6.86 1.85 10.42
C MET A 104 7.07 1.67 8.91
N GLY A 105 6.13 0.98 8.25
CA GLY A 105 6.09 0.84 6.79
C GLY A 105 4.71 0.49 6.27
N ASN A 106 4.23 1.26 5.29
CA ASN A 106 2.96 1.03 4.58
C ASN A 106 3.30 0.66 3.13
N LEU A 107 3.29 -0.64 2.81
CA LEU A 107 3.83 -1.21 1.58
C LEU A 107 2.71 -1.81 0.72
N ALA A 108 2.97 -2.00 -0.58
CA ALA A 108 2.19 -2.89 -1.43
C ALA A 108 3.13 -3.96 -1.99
N ILE A 109 2.76 -5.24 -1.86
CA ILE A 109 3.61 -6.40 -2.08
C ILE A 109 2.86 -7.41 -2.95
N THR A 110 3.55 -8.04 -3.90
CA THR A 110 3.04 -9.16 -4.70
C THR A 110 4.01 -10.35 -4.60
N PRO A 111 3.52 -11.59 -4.46
CA PRO A 111 4.33 -12.80 -4.64
C PRO A 111 4.49 -13.20 -6.12
N GLU A 112 3.72 -12.59 -7.03
CA GLU A 112 3.62 -12.93 -8.45
C GLU A 112 3.82 -11.67 -9.31
N PRO A 113 5.03 -11.06 -9.30
CA PRO A 113 5.34 -9.85 -10.04
C PRO A 113 5.17 -10.03 -11.56
N GLY A 114 4.80 -8.96 -12.27
CA GLY A 114 4.72 -8.95 -13.73
C GLY A 114 3.47 -8.25 -14.30
N PRO A 115 3.21 -8.38 -15.61
CA PRO A 115 2.09 -7.71 -16.26
C PRO A 115 0.75 -8.24 -15.75
N ALA A 116 -0.19 -7.32 -15.49
CA ALA A 116 -1.53 -7.61 -14.99
C ALA A 116 -2.56 -6.64 -15.60
N GLU A 117 -3.84 -6.90 -15.39
CA GLU A 117 -4.91 -5.92 -15.64
C GLU A 117 -5.02 -4.95 -14.46
N VAL A 118 -5.17 -3.66 -14.75
CA VAL A 118 -5.19 -2.57 -13.75
C VAL A 118 -6.30 -1.58 -14.04
N VAL A 119 -6.77 -0.90 -12.98
CA VAL A 119 -7.59 0.32 -13.13
C VAL A 119 -6.65 1.50 -13.37
N HIS A 120 -6.54 1.94 -14.62
CA HIS A 120 -5.77 3.12 -15.01
C HIS A 120 -6.61 4.38 -14.78
N ILE A 121 -6.03 5.39 -14.12
CA ILE A 121 -6.74 6.59 -13.68
C ILE A 121 -6.03 7.83 -14.24
N LYS A 122 -6.76 8.60 -15.06
CA LYS A 122 -6.32 9.89 -15.60
C LYS A 122 -7.28 10.96 -15.07
N CYS A 123 -6.80 11.90 -14.27
CA CYS A 123 -7.62 13.04 -13.83
C CYS A 123 -6.82 14.33 -13.73
N SER A 124 -7.45 15.47 -14.02
CA SER A 124 -6.81 16.80 -13.91
C SER A 124 -7.81 17.90 -13.59
N GLN A 125 -7.28 19.09 -13.24
CA GLN A 125 -8.04 20.27 -12.81
C GLN A 125 -8.95 19.95 -11.60
N ARG A 126 -8.36 19.88 -10.40
CA ARG A 126 -9.10 19.68 -9.14
C ARG A 126 -10.06 20.86 -8.90
N THR A 127 -11.34 20.55 -8.79
CA THR A 127 -12.46 21.46 -8.48
C THR A 127 -12.97 21.30 -7.05
N GLY A 128 -12.79 20.13 -6.44
CA GLY A 128 -13.26 19.81 -5.09
C GLY A 128 -12.21 20.00 -3.99
N LYS A 129 -12.64 19.84 -2.74
CA LYS A 129 -11.80 20.02 -1.54
C LYS A 129 -10.90 18.81 -1.25
N ASP A 130 -11.35 17.61 -1.57
CA ASP A 130 -10.61 16.38 -1.24
C ASP A 130 -9.35 16.24 -2.13
N SER A 131 -8.34 15.50 -1.67
CA SER A 131 -7.19 15.12 -2.51
C SER A 131 -7.51 13.92 -3.41
N PHE A 132 -6.68 13.65 -4.41
CA PHE A 132 -6.82 12.48 -5.28
C PHE A 132 -7.00 11.15 -4.50
N PRO A 133 -6.08 10.74 -3.60
CA PRO A 133 -6.31 9.54 -2.79
C PRO A 133 -7.45 9.74 -1.77
N GLY A 134 -7.67 10.96 -1.28
CA GLY A 134 -8.69 11.28 -0.28
C GLY A 134 -10.12 11.05 -0.78
N CYS A 135 -10.47 11.55 -1.97
CA CYS A 135 -11.82 11.37 -2.54
C CYS A 135 -12.12 9.90 -2.83
N ILE A 136 -11.15 9.15 -3.39
CA ILE A 136 -11.27 7.71 -3.64
C ILE A 136 -11.49 6.96 -2.32
N ARG A 137 -10.60 7.16 -1.33
CA ARG A 137 -10.67 6.53 0.00
C ARG A 137 -12.01 6.78 0.71
N LYS A 138 -12.46 8.02 0.69
CA LYS A 138 -13.73 8.49 1.28
C LYS A 138 -14.94 7.86 0.57
N HIS A 139 -14.94 7.82 -0.76
CA HIS A 139 -16.07 7.27 -1.50
C HIS A 139 -16.12 5.73 -1.44
N MET A 140 -14.99 5.04 -1.45
CA MET A 140 -14.95 3.59 -1.22
C MET A 140 -15.51 3.21 0.16
N ALA A 141 -15.19 3.97 1.21
CA ALA A 141 -15.75 3.76 2.56
C ALA A 141 -17.25 4.10 2.67
N GLN A 142 -17.79 4.90 1.75
CA GLN A 142 -19.24 5.12 1.62
C GLN A 142 -19.92 3.99 0.83
N HIS A 143 -19.27 3.48 -0.22
CA HIS A 143 -19.85 2.49 -1.14
C HIS A 143 -19.82 1.06 -0.57
N TYR A 144 -18.68 0.64 -0.01
CA TYR A 144 -18.50 -0.70 0.58
C TYR A 144 -18.74 -0.73 2.11
N GLY A 145 -19.16 0.39 2.68
CA GLY A 145 -19.37 0.56 4.12
C GLY A 145 -18.09 0.83 4.93
N GLN A 146 -18.28 1.18 6.20
CA GLN A 146 -17.21 1.35 7.18
C GLN A 146 -16.99 0.05 7.96
N TRP A 147 -15.73 -0.35 8.16
CA TRP A 147 -15.40 -1.48 9.02
C TRP A 147 -15.27 -1.04 10.47
N TYR A 148 -16.00 -1.70 11.37
CA TYR A 148 -16.01 -1.41 12.81
C TYR A 148 -14.98 -2.30 13.53
N GLU A 149 -13.83 -1.75 13.94
CA GLU A 149 -12.87 -2.43 14.81
C GLU A 149 -13.24 -2.16 16.28
N PRO A 150 -13.79 -3.12 17.04
CA PRO A 150 -14.13 -2.91 18.44
C PRO A 150 -12.86 -2.67 19.28
N SER A 151 -12.91 -1.60 20.09
CA SER A 151 -11.89 -1.20 21.07
C SER A 151 -10.45 -1.06 20.55
N ARG A 152 -10.13 0.07 19.90
CA ARG A 152 -8.86 0.77 20.14
C ARG A 152 -9.08 2.29 20.15
N ASN A 153 -8.92 2.91 21.32
CA ASN A 153 -9.04 4.35 21.50
C ASN A 153 -7.77 5.07 21.00
N TYR A 154 -7.67 5.26 19.69
CA TYR A 154 -6.89 6.33 19.05
C TYR A 154 -7.70 6.86 17.86
N GLU A 155 -7.40 8.08 17.42
CA GLU A 155 -8.29 8.92 16.61
C GLU A 155 -8.75 8.30 15.28
N MET A 156 -9.95 8.70 14.83
CA MET A 156 -10.60 8.17 13.63
C MET A 156 -9.78 8.44 12.35
N LEU A 157 -9.05 7.43 11.88
CA LEU A 157 -8.46 7.41 10.55
C LEU A 157 -9.45 6.82 9.53
N PRO A 158 -10.08 7.62 8.64
CA PRO A 158 -10.93 7.07 7.59
C PRO A 158 -10.11 6.26 6.59
N SER A 159 -10.70 5.17 6.08
CA SER A 159 -10.21 4.25 5.02
C SER A 159 -9.08 3.26 5.39
N ARG A 160 -9.47 2.12 5.96
CA ARG A 160 -8.78 0.83 5.74
C ARG A 160 -9.56 -0.03 4.72
N ALA A 161 -9.44 0.35 3.46
CA ALA A 161 -9.67 -0.56 2.33
C ALA A 161 -8.30 -1.03 1.79
N PHE A 162 -8.27 -2.19 1.13
CA PHE A 162 -7.06 -2.92 0.67
C PHE A 162 -6.25 -3.65 1.78
N SER A 163 -5.44 -4.63 1.37
CA SER A 163 -5.41 -6.00 1.96
C SER A 163 -4.19 -6.35 2.82
N ARG A 164 -4.35 -6.42 4.15
CA ARG A 164 -3.29 -6.32 5.18
C ARG A 164 -2.50 -7.62 5.54
N ILE A 165 -1.16 -7.60 5.37
CA ILE A 165 -0.13 -8.36 6.15
C ILE A 165 0.52 -7.44 7.20
N ILE A 166 0.84 -7.95 8.40
CA ILE A 166 1.66 -7.25 9.40
C ILE A 166 2.91 -8.08 9.70
N TYR A 167 4.08 -7.59 9.28
CA TYR A 167 5.37 -8.28 9.45
C TYR A 167 6.25 -7.56 10.49
N GLU A 168 6.19 -7.99 11.76
CA GLU A 168 7.15 -7.56 12.79
C GLU A 168 8.18 -8.67 13.07
N ASN A 169 9.33 -8.62 12.40
CA ASN A 169 10.45 -9.54 12.65
C ASN A 169 11.78 -8.78 12.81
N PRO A 170 12.25 -8.58 14.05
CA PRO A 170 13.54 -7.97 14.31
C PRO A 170 14.66 -8.99 14.17
N LEU A 171 15.73 -8.63 13.46
CA LEU A 171 17.02 -9.28 13.66
C LEU A 171 17.54 -8.90 15.06
N VAL A 172 17.78 -9.91 15.90
CA VAL A 172 18.50 -9.72 17.16
C VAL A 172 19.90 -9.22 16.81
N ASN A 173 20.24 -8.01 17.24
CA ASN A 173 21.61 -7.50 17.11
C ASN A 173 22.52 -8.28 18.09
N PRO A 174 23.49 -9.09 17.63
CA PRO A 174 24.26 -9.97 18.51
C PRO A 174 25.27 -9.25 19.42
N GLN A 175 25.39 -7.92 19.32
CA GLN A 175 26.35 -7.13 20.09
C GLN A 175 25.68 -6.07 20.95
N LYS A 176 25.30 -6.50 22.16
CA LYS A 176 25.40 -5.74 23.41
C LYS A 176 25.48 -6.73 24.57
N SER A 177 26.70 -6.86 25.12
CA SER A 177 27.00 -7.46 26.42
C SER A 177 26.62 -6.50 27.54
#